data_AF-A0A0G1QNN3-F1
#
_entry.id   AF-A0A0G1QNN3-F1
#
_cell.length_a   1.000
_cell.length_b   1.000
_cell.length_c   1.000
_cell.angle_alpha   90.00
_cell.angle_beta   90.00
_cell.angle_gamma   90.00
#
_symmetry.space_group_name_H-M   'P 1'
#
loop_
_entity.id
_entity.type
_entity.pdbx_description
1 polymer ?
#
loop_
_entity_poly.entity_id
_entity_poly.type
_entity_poly.pdbx_seq_one_letter_code
_entity_poly.pdbx_strand_id
1 'polypeptide(L)'
;MLEILLSKPVLIGLHLAFAIIGIDGYYYVKYYGGLVKPIIQKGLAPWAHNIIMETKEHIFLFIIPLALTALFITFLDKEEFEKLNIKWVSMILVVLIVGLGLVIGAMGFTISAAARWGVQ
;
A
#
# COMPACT_ATOMS: atom_id res chain seq x y z
N MET A 1 -3.67 25.16 -7.86
CA MET A 1 -2.84 24.04 -7.37
C MET A 1 -2.70 24.05 -5.85
N LEU A 2 -2.14 25.10 -5.24
CA LEU A 2 -1.96 25.19 -3.78
C LEU A 2 -3.28 25.11 -3.00
N GLU A 3 -4.35 25.73 -3.50
CA GLU A 3 -5.69 25.68 -2.88
C GLU A 3 -6.30 24.28 -2.84
N ILE A 4 -6.00 23.43 -3.85
CA ILE A 4 -6.47 22.03 -3.89
C ILE A 4 -5.74 21.21 -2.83
N LEU A 5 -4.42 21.38 -2.70
CA LEU A 5 -3.61 20.71 -1.67
C LEU A 5 -4.03 21.11 -0.25
N LEU A 6 -4.47 22.35 -0.07
CA LEU A 6 -4.97 22.87 1.20
C LEU A 6 -6.47 22.62 1.43
N SER A 7 -7.15 21.96 0.49
CA SER A 7 -8.55 21.61 0.68
C SER A 7 -8.69 20.61 1.83
N LYS A 8 -9.72 20.80 2.67
CA LYS A 8 -10.00 19.93 3.82
C LYS A 8 -9.95 18.42 3.49
N PRO A 9 -10.58 17.90 2.40
CA PRO A 9 -10.54 16.48 2.12
C PRO A 9 -9.12 15.99 1.77
N VAL A 10 -8.34 16.76 1.02
CA VAL A 10 -6.96 16.40 0.67
C VAL A 10 -6.07 16.41 1.90
N LEU A 11 -6.20 17.42 2.77
CA LEU A 11 -5.47 17.47 4.03
C LEU A 11 -5.82 16.29 4.94
N ILE A 12 -7.10 15.95 5.10
CA ILE A 12 -7.53 14.78 5.89
C ILE A 12 -6.88 13.50 5.34
N GLY A 13 -6.96 13.30 4.02
CA GLY A 13 -6.36 12.14 3.36
C GLY A 13 -4.84 12.05 3.59
N LEU A 14 -4.14 13.18 3.47
CA LEU A 14 -2.70 13.26 3.69
C LEU A 14 -2.32 12.89 5.13
N HIS A 15 -3.01 13.46 6.13
CA HIS A 15 -2.74 13.19 7.54
C HIS A 15 -3.00 11.72 7.89
N LEU A 16 -4.11 11.16 7.41
CA LEU A 16 -4.43 9.75 7.60
C LEU A 16 -3.38 8.84 6.96
N ALA A 17 -2.93 9.14 5.74
CA ALA A 17 -1.89 8.36 5.07
C ALA A 17 -0.58 8.35 5.87
N PHE A 18 -0.12 9.53 6.34
CA PHE A 18 1.09 9.60 7.16
C PHE A 18 0.93 8.91 8.52
N ALA A 19 -0.23 9.03 9.16
CA ALA A 19 -0.51 8.35 10.42
C ALA A 19 -0.46 6.83 10.25
N ILE A 20 -1.10 6.28 9.21
CA ILE A 20 -1.11 4.85 8.91
C ILE A 20 0.31 4.35 8.64
N ILE A 21 1.06 5.02 7.76
CA ILE A 21 2.44 4.62 7.43
C ILE A 21 3.33 4.68 8.67
N GLY A 22 3.19 5.71 9.51
CA GLY A 22 3.97 5.85 10.73
C GLY A 22 3.68 4.75 11.76
N ILE A 23 2.40 4.46 12.01
CA ILE A 23 1.98 3.43 12.97
C ILE A 23 2.37 2.03 12.48
N ASP A 24 2.08 1.71 11.22
CA ASP A 24 2.38 0.40 10.64
C ASP A 24 3.89 0.18 10.52
N GLY A 25 4.63 1.22 10.09
CA GLY A 25 6.09 1.18 10.00
C GLY A 25 6.74 0.98 11.36
N TYR A 26 6.28 1.70 12.40
CA TYR A 26 6.77 1.50 13.77
C TYR A 26 6.49 0.06 14.24
N TYR A 27 5.27 -0.44 14.03
CA TYR A 27 4.91 -1.79 14.43
C TYR A 27 5.78 -2.85 13.74
N TYR A 28 5.99 -2.69 12.43
CA TYR A 28 6.81 -3.58 11.63
C TYR A 28 8.26 -3.64 12.15
N VAL A 29 8.89 -2.49 12.34
CA VAL A 29 10.28 -2.43 12.82
C VAL A 29 10.40 -2.97 14.25
N LYS A 30 9.47 -2.60 15.14
CA LYS A 30 9.61 -2.87 16.56
C LYS A 30 9.19 -4.28 16.97
N TYR A 31 8.13 -4.81 16.37
CA TYR A 31 7.51 -6.06 16.82
C TYR A 31 7.57 -7.18 15.79
N TYR A 32 7.45 -6.86 14.49
CA TYR A 32 7.29 -7.91 13.48
C TYR A 32 8.50 -8.84 13.38
N GLY A 33 9.70 -8.29 13.19
CA GLY A 33 10.92 -9.09 13.01
C GLY A 33 11.31 -9.91 14.24
N GLY A 34 11.15 -9.34 15.44
CA GLY A 34 11.60 -9.97 16.69
C GLY A 34 10.59 -10.93 17.32
N LEU A 35 9.29 -10.66 17.20
CA LEU A 35 8.24 -11.44 17.88
C LEU A 35 7.38 -12.21 16.87
N VAL A 36 6.83 -11.52 15.87
CA VAL A 36 5.80 -12.10 15.00
C VAL A 36 6.39 -13.08 13.98
N LYS A 37 7.50 -12.71 13.32
CA LYS A 37 8.15 -13.56 12.31
C LYS A 37 8.55 -14.93 12.87
N PRO A 38 9.24 -15.05 14.02
CA PRO A 38 9.58 -16.36 14.59
C PRO A 38 8.35 -17.22 14.92
N ILE A 39 7.27 -16.61 15.42
CA ILE A 39 6.01 -17.31 15.71
C ILE A 39 5.42 -17.92 14.44
N ILE A 40 5.35 -17.13 13.35
CA ILE A 40 4.80 -17.63 12.08
C ILE A 40 5.69 -18.72 11.49
N GLN A 41 7.01 -18.55 11.52
CA GLN A 41 7.95 -19.50 10.92
C GLN A 41 8.03 -20.83 11.66
N LYS A 42 7.83 -20.83 12.99
CA LYS A 42 7.80 -22.06 13.81
C LYS A 42 6.38 -22.65 13.96
N GLY A 43 5.37 -21.88 13.63
CA GLY A 43 3.96 -22.26 13.75
C GLY A 43 3.45 -23.10 12.57
N LEU A 44 2.12 -23.22 12.51
CA LEU A 44 1.41 -24.07 11.53
C LEU A 44 1.44 -23.55 10.08
N ALA A 45 1.79 -22.29 9.86
CA ALA A 45 1.74 -21.65 8.54
C ALA A 45 3.02 -20.84 8.17
N PRO A 46 4.20 -21.46 8.04
CA PRO A 46 5.44 -20.75 7.70
C PRO A 46 5.40 -20.08 6.31
N TRP A 47 4.58 -20.61 5.40
CA TRP A 47 4.35 -20.06 4.06
C TRP A 47 3.78 -18.63 4.11
N ALA A 48 3.08 -18.25 5.19
CA ALA A 48 2.55 -16.90 5.34
C ALA A 48 3.67 -15.86 5.43
N HIS A 49 4.80 -16.21 6.03
CA HIS A 49 5.99 -15.35 5.97
C HIS A 49 6.70 -15.50 4.62
N ASN A 50 7.08 -16.73 4.26
CA ASN A 50 7.97 -16.97 3.12
C ASN A 50 7.39 -16.57 1.76
N ILE A 51 6.06 -16.50 1.64
CA ILE A 51 5.37 -16.14 0.39
C ILE A 51 4.58 -14.83 0.59
N ILE A 52 3.60 -14.82 1.49
CA ILE A 52 2.65 -13.69 1.59
C ILE A 52 3.34 -12.42 2.07
N MET A 53 4.17 -12.49 3.11
CA MET A 53 4.88 -11.32 3.60
C MET A 53 5.87 -10.78 2.56
N GLU A 54 6.74 -11.64 2.03
CA GLU A 54 7.70 -11.25 1.00
C GLU A 54 6.99 -10.62 -0.21
N THR A 55 5.90 -11.22 -0.69
CA THR A 55 5.12 -10.68 -1.81
C THR A 55 4.48 -9.33 -1.47
N LYS A 56 3.92 -9.19 -0.25
CA LYS A 56 3.29 -7.95 0.21
C LYS A 56 4.29 -6.79 0.22
N GLU A 57 5.52 -7.03 0.68
CA GLU A 57 6.60 -6.03 0.68
C GLU A 57 6.96 -5.56 -0.73
N HIS A 58 7.08 -6.48 -1.69
CA HIS A 58 7.38 -6.12 -3.07
C HIS A 58 6.22 -5.34 -3.72
N ILE A 59 4.97 -5.81 -3.56
CA ILE A 59 3.79 -5.10 -4.08
C ILE A 59 3.70 -3.69 -3.48
N PHE A 60 3.95 -3.54 -2.17
CA PHE A 60 3.97 -2.24 -1.51
C PHE A 60 4.97 -1.28 -2.14
N LEU A 61 6.20 -1.76 -2.43
CA LEU A 61 7.21 -0.93 -3.11
C LEU A 61 6.79 -0.54 -4.53
N PHE A 62 6.09 -1.40 -5.27
CA PHE A 62 5.59 -1.08 -6.61
C PHE A 62 4.44 -0.06 -6.62
N ILE A 63 3.68 0.08 -5.54
CA ILE A 63 2.63 1.12 -5.47
C ILE A 63 3.23 2.53 -5.53
N ILE A 64 4.44 2.75 -5.00
CA ILE A 64 5.09 4.07 -4.96
C ILE A 64 5.27 4.66 -6.38
N PRO A 65 5.97 4.00 -7.32
CA PRO A 65 6.12 4.55 -8.68
C PRO A 65 4.80 4.65 -9.44
N LEU A 66 3.83 3.76 -9.20
CA LEU A 66 2.49 3.83 -9.82
C LEU A 66 1.72 5.07 -9.33
N ALA A 67 1.74 5.33 -8.02
CA ALA A 67 1.12 6.52 -7.43
C ALA A 67 1.82 7.82 -7.88
N LEU A 68 3.16 7.82 -8.01
CA LEU A 68 3.89 8.94 -8.58
C LEU A 68 3.52 9.18 -10.05
N THR A 69 3.31 8.12 -10.83
CA THR A 69 2.84 8.24 -12.21
C THR A 69 1.45 8.87 -12.25
N ALA A 70 0.53 8.41 -11.40
CA ALA A 70 -0.80 9.00 -11.28
C ALA A 70 -0.74 10.48 -10.88
N LEU A 71 0.17 10.85 -9.97
CA LEU A 71 0.41 12.24 -9.59
C LEU A 71 0.93 13.08 -10.77
N PHE A 72 1.93 12.60 -11.53
CA PHE A 72 2.45 13.35 -12.67
C PHE A 72 1.42 13.55 -13.78
N ILE A 73 0.52 12.58 -13.99
CA ILE A 73 -0.61 12.76 -14.91
C ILE A 73 -1.49 13.95 -14.51
N THR A 74 -1.62 14.25 -13.21
CA THR A 74 -2.39 15.43 -12.75
C THR A 74 -1.75 16.78 -13.05
N PHE A 75 -0.48 16.79 -13.47
CA PHE A 75 0.23 18.00 -13.86
C PHE A 75 0.13 18.31 -15.36
N LEU A 76 -0.41 17.38 -16.16
CA LEU A 76 -0.69 17.64 -17.57
C LEU A 76 -1.83 18.64 -17.69
N ASP A 77 -1.71 19.56 -18.64
CA ASP A 77 -2.84 20.42 -18.99
C ASP A 77 -3.90 19.64 -19.79
N LYS A 78 -5.06 20.27 -20.00
CA LYS A 78 -6.18 19.62 -20.71
C LYS A 78 -5.82 19.29 -22.17
N GLU A 79 -5.06 20.16 -22.83
CA GLU A 79 -4.72 20.00 -24.25
C GLU A 79 -3.75 18.82 -24.44
N GLU A 80 -2.72 18.75 -23.61
CA GLU A 80 -1.76 17.64 -23.55
C GLU A 80 -2.45 16.33 -23.21
N PHE A 81 -3.34 16.32 -22.20
CA PHE A 81 -4.06 15.12 -21.79
C PHE A 81 -4.97 14.57 -22.90
N GLU A 82 -5.71 15.44 -23.58
CA GLU A 82 -6.57 15.06 -24.71
C GLU A 82 -5.75 14.63 -25.92
N LYS A 83 -4.65 15.32 -26.23
CA LYS A 83 -3.73 14.97 -27.32
C LYS A 83 -3.07 13.61 -27.14
N LEU A 84 -2.69 13.26 -25.91
CA LEU A 84 -2.10 11.95 -25.58
C LEU A 84 -3.14 10.82 -25.53
N ASN A 85 -4.44 11.13 -25.45
CA ASN A 85 -5.55 10.17 -25.38
C ASN A 85 -5.38 9.10 -24.26
N ILE A 86 -4.87 9.52 -23.10
CA ILE A 86 -4.51 8.62 -21.97
C ILE A 86 -5.63 8.42 -20.94
N LYS A 87 -6.86 8.86 -21.21
CA LYS A 87 -7.97 8.82 -20.24
C LYS A 87 -8.20 7.41 -19.65
N TRP A 88 -8.35 6.42 -20.52
CA TRP A 88 -8.59 5.04 -20.10
C TRP A 88 -7.40 4.43 -19.35
N VAL A 89 -6.18 4.72 -19.81
CA VAL A 89 -4.94 4.27 -19.16
C VAL A 89 -4.83 4.85 -17.76
N SER A 90 -5.15 6.14 -17.60
CA SER A 90 -5.15 6.84 -16.31
C SER A 90 -6.18 6.26 -15.35
N MET A 91 -7.38 5.91 -15.85
CA MET A 91 -8.40 5.24 -15.04
C MET A 91 -7.95 3.84 -14.60
N ILE A 92 -7.40 3.04 -15.51
CA ILE A 92 -6.88 1.70 -15.19
C ILE A 92 -5.77 1.79 -14.15
N LEU A 93 -4.86 2.77 -14.28
CA LEU A 93 -3.80 3.00 -13.31
C LEU A 93 -4.35 3.25 -11.90
N VAL A 94 -5.35 4.12 -11.77
CA VAL A 94 -5.99 4.41 -10.46
C VAL A 94 -6.68 3.16 -9.90
N VAL A 95 -7.43 2.43 -10.72
CA VAL A 95 -8.08 1.18 -10.30
C VAL A 95 -7.06 0.14 -9.86
N LEU A 96 -5.93 0.02 -10.56
CA LEU A 96 -4.84 -0.88 -10.21
C LEU A 96 -4.23 -0.49 -8.86
N ILE A 97 -3.94 0.80 -8.62
CA ILE A 97 -3.40 1.27 -7.34
C ILE A 97 -4.35 0.92 -6.19
N VAL A 98 -5.66 1.17 -6.34
CA VAL A 98 -6.68 0.82 -5.34
C VAL A 98 -6.74 -0.70 -5.13
N GLY A 99 -6.77 -1.48 -6.21
CA GLY A 99 -6.81 -2.94 -6.16
C GLY A 99 -5.59 -3.53 -5.43
N LEU A 100 -4.39 -3.04 -5.75
CA LEU A 100 -3.16 -3.44 -5.07
C LEU A 100 -3.18 -3.07 -3.58
N GLY A 101 -3.71 -1.90 -3.23
CA GLY A 101 -3.92 -1.51 -1.83
C GLY A 101 -4.83 -2.49 -1.06
N LEU A 102 -5.93 -2.91 -1.67
CA LEU A 102 -6.82 -3.93 -1.09
C LEU A 102 -6.13 -5.29 -0.94
N VAL A 103 -5.34 -5.70 -1.93
CA VAL A 103 -4.54 -6.93 -1.88
C VAL A 103 -3.54 -6.90 -0.72
N ILE A 104 -2.84 -5.77 -0.51
CA ILE A 104 -1.93 -5.60 0.63
C ILE A 104 -2.68 -5.76 1.95
N GLY A 105 -3.89 -5.17 2.07
CA GLY A 105 -4.74 -5.32 3.25
C GLY A 105 -5.11 -6.78 3.52
N ALA A 106 -5.54 -7.50 2.49
CA ALA A 106 -5.86 -8.94 2.58
C ALA A 106 -4.64 -9.78 2.98
N MET A 107 -3.47 -9.49 2.42
CA MET A 107 -2.21 -10.15 2.79
C MET A 107 -1.83 -9.85 4.26
N GLY A 108 -2.02 -8.62 4.72
CA GLY A 108 -1.83 -8.23 6.12
C GLY A 108 -2.73 -9.00 7.08
N PHE A 109 -3.99 -9.21 6.71
CA PHE A 109 -4.92 -10.05 7.45
C PHE A 109 -4.43 -11.50 7.55
N THR A 110 -3.99 -12.09 6.43
CA THR A 110 -3.45 -13.46 6.39
C THR A 110 -2.24 -13.64 7.30
N ILE A 111 -1.30 -12.70 7.29
CA ILE A 111 -0.12 -12.70 8.19
C ILE A 111 -0.57 -12.65 9.66
N SER A 112 -1.55 -11.80 9.97
CA SER A 112 -2.10 -11.69 11.32
C SER A 112 -2.80 -12.96 11.79
N ALA A 113 -3.49 -13.67 10.88
CA ALA A 113 -4.09 -14.96 11.17
C ALA A 113 -3.04 -16.05 11.42
N ALA A 114 -2.00 -16.11 10.59
CA ALA A 114 -0.89 -17.05 10.77
C ALA A 114 -0.16 -16.85 12.09
N ALA A 115 0.02 -15.60 12.53
CA ALA A 115 0.59 -15.30 13.84
C ALA A 115 -0.26 -15.88 14.98
N ARG A 116 -1.60 -15.79 14.91
CA ARG A 116 -2.50 -16.36 15.93
C ARG A 116 -2.46 -17.88 15.95
N TRP A 117 -2.36 -18.53 14.79
CA TRP A 117 -2.24 -19.99 14.70
C TRP A 117 -0.92 -20.52 15.24
N GLY A 118 0.16 -19.73 15.18
CA GLY A 118 1.48 -20.14 15.66
C GLY A 118 1.69 -20.03 17.17
N VAL A 119 0.75 -19.43 17.92
CA VAL A 119 0.81 -19.32 19.39
C VAL A 119 0.04 -20.47 20.07
N GLN A 120 -0.74 -21.24 19.31
CA GLN A 120 -1.42 -22.46 19.77
C GLN A 120 -0.44 -23.62 19.87
#